data_AF-A0A2E5JZ16-F1
#
_entry.id   AF-A0A2E5JZ16-F1
#
_cell.length_a   1.000
_cell.length_b   1.000
_cell.length_c   1.000
_cell.angle_alpha   90.00
_cell.angle_beta   90.00
_cell.angle_gamma   90.00
#
_symmetry.space_group_name_H-M   'P 1'
#
loop_
_entity.id
_entity.type
_entity.pdbx_description
1 polymer ?
#
loop_
_entity_poly.entity_id
_entity_poly.type
_entity_poly.pdbx_seq_one_letter_code
_entity_poly.pdbx_strand_id
1 'polypeptide(L)'
;MDWRSLNRSKEQSEIRFYLMALQYAQVLWLKGLPSRALLAVDRALLINLAGHETELQEWPLPYKAMAWMLKNYDEDQFVGNPRVHFQHLASRIRGHRKEQRKWRAWACWFLACRLRPDLPRDEKQSLVEPSKKEITQGLATHGIDGEDKLWEKVADELSET
;
A
#
# COMPACT_ATOMS: atom_id res chain seq x y z
N MET A 1 -20.01 5.98 -7.36
CA MET A 1 -19.17 6.02 -6.15
C MET A 1 -18.26 7.23 -6.21
N ASP A 2 -18.21 8.04 -5.16
CA ASP A 2 -17.40 9.26 -5.09
C ASP A 2 -16.65 9.36 -3.75
N TRP A 3 -15.79 10.38 -3.61
CA TRP A 3 -15.00 10.63 -2.40
C TRP A 3 -15.85 10.85 -1.14
N ARG A 4 -17.07 11.39 -1.28
CA ARG A 4 -17.97 11.64 -0.14
C ARG A 4 -18.53 10.33 0.41
N SER A 5 -18.77 9.34 -0.43
CA SER A 5 -19.14 7.98 0.01
C SER A 5 -18.00 7.32 0.80
N LEU A 6 -16.75 7.47 0.34
CA LEU A 6 -15.60 6.91 1.04
C LEU A 6 -15.41 7.54 2.44
N ASN A 7 -15.46 8.86 2.57
CA ASN A 7 -15.32 9.49 3.89
C ASN A 7 -16.41 9.08 4.87
N ARG A 8 -17.68 9.00 4.41
CA ARG A 8 -18.81 8.56 5.24
C ARG A 8 -18.66 7.12 5.74
N SER A 9 -18.03 6.24 4.97
CA SER A 9 -17.79 4.86 5.44
C SER A 9 -16.84 4.77 6.63
N LYS A 10 -15.90 5.72 6.78
CA LYS A 10 -14.99 5.76 7.93
C LYS A 10 -15.74 6.02 9.24
N GLU A 11 -16.82 6.77 9.18
CA GLU A 11 -17.68 7.06 10.34
C GLU A 11 -18.52 5.84 10.76
N GLN A 12 -18.58 4.80 9.92
CA GLN A 12 -19.38 3.61 10.16
C GLN A 12 -18.52 2.46 10.69
N SER A 13 -17.41 2.12 10.03
CA SER A 13 -16.39 1.20 10.54
C SER A 13 -15.12 1.22 9.69
N GLU A 14 -14.00 0.81 10.27
CA GLU A 14 -12.72 0.66 9.57
C GLU A 14 -12.79 -0.36 8.43
N ILE A 15 -13.47 -1.49 8.64
CA ILE A 15 -13.62 -2.53 7.61
C ILE A 15 -14.48 -2.07 6.44
N ARG A 16 -15.53 -1.29 6.70
CA ARG A 16 -16.34 -0.72 5.62
C ARG A 16 -15.57 0.32 4.83
N PHE A 17 -14.76 1.13 5.51
CA PHE A 17 -13.84 2.05 4.83
C PHE A 17 -12.82 1.31 3.97
N TYR A 18 -12.25 0.22 4.48
CA TYR A 18 -11.33 -0.63 3.73
C TYR A 18 -11.94 -1.11 2.40
N LEU A 19 -13.12 -1.75 2.45
CA LEU A 19 -13.80 -2.25 1.24
C LEU A 19 -14.20 -1.11 0.29
N MET A 20 -14.72 0.00 0.83
CA MET A 20 -15.05 1.17 0.02
C MET A 20 -13.82 1.78 -0.65
N ALA A 21 -12.66 1.77 0.02
CA ALA A 21 -11.41 2.28 -0.54
C ALA A 21 -10.93 1.39 -1.70
N LEU A 22 -11.02 0.06 -1.57
CA LEU A 22 -10.70 -0.87 -2.66
C LEU A 22 -11.62 -0.67 -3.87
N GLN A 23 -12.93 -0.60 -3.63
CA GLN A 23 -13.90 -0.41 -4.70
C GLN A 23 -13.73 0.95 -5.38
N TYR A 24 -13.43 2.00 -4.61
CA TYR A 24 -13.16 3.33 -5.14
C TYR A 24 -11.86 3.36 -5.94
N ALA A 25 -10.81 2.65 -5.50
CA ALA A 25 -9.58 2.50 -6.26
C ALA A 25 -9.84 1.88 -7.64
N GLN A 26 -10.64 0.81 -7.70
CA GLN A 26 -11.03 0.19 -8.97
C GLN A 26 -11.79 1.16 -9.88
N VAL A 27 -12.76 1.91 -9.34
CA VAL A 27 -13.49 2.95 -10.11
C VAL A 27 -12.55 4.02 -10.67
N LEU A 28 -11.56 4.45 -9.89
CA LEU A 28 -10.58 5.44 -10.35
C LEU A 28 -9.66 4.87 -11.43
N TRP A 29 -9.24 3.61 -11.28
CA TRP A 29 -8.42 2.93 -12.28
C TRP A 29 -9.14 2.84 -13.63
N LEU A 30 -10.38 2.37 -13.64
CA LEU A 30 -11.20 2.27 -14.86
C LEU A 30 -11.48 3.63 -15.53
N LYS A 31 -11.30 4.73 -14.79
CA LYS A 31 -11.43 6.11 -15.30
C LYS A 31 -10.09 6.70 -15.78
N GLY A 32 -9.00 5.93 -15.82
CA GLY A 32 -7.68 6.43 -16.21
C GLY A 32 -7.06 7.36 -15.18
N LEU A 33 -7.33 7.14 -13.88
CA LEU A 33 -6.81 7.96 -12.78
C LEU A 33 -5.89 7.14 -11.84
N PRO A 34 -4.75 6.61 -12.34
CA PRO A 34 -3.91 5.66 -11.59
C PRO A 34 -3.31 6.25 -10.31
N SER A 35 -2.83 7.50 -10.34
CA SER A 35 -2.38 8.24 -9.14
C SER A 35 -3.40 8.17 -8.01
N ARG A 36 -4.65 8.49 -8.33
CA ARG A 36 -5.72 8.59 -7.33
C ARG A 36 -6.14 7.20 -6.87
N ALA A 37 -6.10 6.22 -7.76
CA ALA A 37 -6.38 4.84 -7.44
C ALA A 37 -5.34 4.29 -6.46
N LEU A 38 -4.05 4.50 -6.70
CA LEU A 38 -2.96 4.12 -5.78
C LEU A 38 -3.16 4.76 -4.40
N LEU A 39 -3.47 6.06 -4.34
CA LEU A 39 -3.77 6.73 -3.08
C LEU A 39 -5.00 6.17 -2.35
N ALA A 40 -5.98 5.60 -3.07
CA ALA A 40 -7.12 4.93 -2.44
C ALA A 40 -6.70 3.56 -1.87
N VAL A 41 -5.85 2.80 -2.58
CA VAL A 41 -5.27 1.55 -2.06
C VAL A 41 -4.39 1.82 -0.84
N ASP A 42 -3.57 2.86 -0.85
CA ASP A 42 -2.77 3.29 0.32
C ASP A 42 -3.66 3.50 1.54
N ARG A 43 -4.77 4.20 1.37
CA ARG A 43 -5.72 4.45 2.45
C ARG A 43 -6.35 3.18 2.98
N ALA A 44 -6.68 2.23 2.09
CA ALA A 44 -7.16 0.91 2.49
C ALA A 44 -6.09 0.17 3.30
N LEU A 45 -4.85 0.15 2.82
CA LEU A 45 -3.74 -0.55 3.46
C LEU A 45 -3.39 0.04 4.84
N LEU A 46 -3.51 1.36 5.00
CA LEU A 46 -3.15 2.05 6.25
C LEU A 46 -4.29 2.14 7.27
N ILE A 47 -5.47 1.58 7.00
CA ILE A 47 -6.58 1.58 7.96
C ILE A 47 -6.30 0.63 9.12
N ASN A 48 -6.89 0.93 10.28
CA ASN A 48 -6.67 0.23 11.54
C ASN A 48 -7.53 -1.04 11.65
N LEU A 49 -7.21 -2.06 10.84
CA LEU A 49 -7.87 -3.38 10.91
C LEU A 49 -7.24 -4.27 11.98
N ALA A 50 -8.04 -5.07 12.66
CA ALA A 50 -7.58 -6.01 13.68
C ALA A 50 -6.96 -7.27 13.07
N GLY A 51 -7.33 -7.64 11.85
CA GLY A 51 -6.86 -8.83 11.13
C GLY A 51 -7.79 -10.04 11.24
N HIS A 52 -8.77 -9.99 12.14
CA HIS A 52 -9.77 -11.05 12.33
C HIS A 52 -11.13 -10.72 11.69
N GLU A 53 -11.22 -9.62 10.94
CA GLU A 53 -12.40 -9.29 10.15
C GLU A 53 -12.63 -10.38 9.08
N THR A 54 -13.85 -10.89 9.01
CA THR A 54 -14.22 -11.97 8.09
C THR A 54 -13.98 -11.62 6.63
N GLU A 55 -14.13 -10.34 6.29
CA GLU A 55 -13.98 -9.80 4.95
C GLU A 55 -12.54 -9.88 4.45
N LEU A 56 -11.56 -9.98 5.34
CA LEU A 56 -10.15 -10.17 4.97
C LEU A 56 -9.86 -11.56 4.39
N GLN A 57 -10.77 -12.53 4.55
CA GLN A 57 -10.65 -13.84 3.91
C GLN A 57 -10.91 -13.76 2.40
N GLU A 58 -11.86 -12.91 1.99
CA GLU A 58 -12.21 -12.70 0.58
C GLU A 58 -11.36 -11.57 -0.03
N TRP A 59 -11.12 -10.52 0.75
CA TRP A 59 -10.41 -9.31 0.36
C TRP A 59 -9.18 -9.10 1.26
N PRO A 60 -8.06 -9.80 1.01
CA PRO A 60 -6.85 -9.66 1.82
C PRO A 60 -6.18 -8.30 1.62
N LEU A 61 -5.29 -7.91 2.55
CA LEU A 61 -4.56 -6.64 2.46
C LEU A 61 -3.94 -6.44 1.05
N PRO A 62 -4.09 -5.25 0.44
CA PRO A 62 -4.00 -5.08 -1.00
C PRO A 62 -2.57 -4.98 -1.55
N TYR A 63 -1.60 -5.73 -1.01
CA TYR A 63 -0.23 -5.77 -1.53
C TYR A 63 -0.18 -6.24 -2.99
N LYS A 64 -0.95 -7.28 -3.32
CA LYS A 64 -1.03 -7.79 -4.70
C LYS A 64 -1.69 -6.78 -5.65
N ALA A 65 -2.74 -6.09 -5.20
CA ALA A 65 -3.37 -5.03 -5.99
C ALA A 65 -2.42 -3.85 -6.21
N MET A 66 -1.70 -3.42 -5.16
CA MET A 66 -0.67 -2.39 -5.25
C MET A 66 0.43 -2.77 -6.26
N ALA A 67 0.98 -3.98 -6.16
CA ALA A 67 1.99 -4.48 -7.09
C ALA A 67 1.46 -4.50 -8.54
N TRP A 68 0.23 -5.00 -8.75
CA TRP A 68 -0.38 -5.01 -10.08
C TRP A 68 -0.53 -3.59 -10.64
N MET A 69 -0.99 -2.63 -9.84
CA MET A 69 -1.16 -1.25 -10.29
C MET A 69 0.18 -0.58 -10.61
N LEU A 70 1.20 -0.78 -9.78
CA LEU A 70 2.56 -0.27 -10.01
C LEU A 70 3.19 -0.83 -11.28
N LYS A 71 2.86 -2.07 -11.64
CA LYS A 71 3.34 -2.73 -12.87
C LYS A 71 2.60 -2.26 -14.13
N ASN A 72 1.32 -1.92 -14.02
CA ASN A 72 0.42 -1.77 -15.17
C ASN A 72 -0.09 -0.35 -15.41
N TYR A 73 0.37 0.66 -14.65
CA TYR A 73 -0.01 2.03 -14.98
C TYR A 73 0.70 2.47 -16.25
N ASP A 74 -0.03 3.21 -17.08
CA ASP A 74 0.51 3.81 -18.30
C ASP A 74 1.45 4.97 -17.93
N GLU A 75 2.65 5.00 -18.52
CA GLU A 75 3.66 6.02 -18.24
C GLU A 75 3.20 7.42 -18.67
N ASP A 76 2.31 7.49 -19.66
CA ASP A 76 1.70 8.75 -20.11
C ASP A 76 0.68 9.29 -19.09
N GLN A 77 0.23 8.45 -18.15
CA GLN A 77 -0.63 8.86 -17.05
C GLN A 77 0.21 9.33 -15.87
N PHE A 78 -0.06 10.55 -15.40
CA PHE A 78 0.65 11.10 -14.26
C PHE A 78 0.44 10.25 -12.99
N VAL A 79 1.48 9.54 -12.57
CA VAL A 79 1.54 8.75 -11.32
C VAL A 79 2.49 9.36 -10.27
N GLY A 80 3.31 10.33 -10.69
CA GLY A 80 4.41 10.84 -9.87
C GLY A 80 5.51 9.79 -9.73
N ASN A 81 6.27 9.83 -8.63
CA ASN A 81 7.30 8.84 -8.32
C ASN A 81 6.87 8.01 -7.09
N PRO A 82 6.27 6.82 -7.29
CA PRO A 82 5.89 5.90 -6.22
C PRO A 82 7.01 5.58 -5.22
N ARG A 83 8.26 5.42 -5.68
CA ARG A 83 9.40 5.15 -4.80
C ARG A 83 9.58 6.27 -3.78
N VAL A 84 9.62 7.52 -4.24
CA VAL A 84 9.74 8.71 -3.37
C VAL A 84 8.51 8.90 -2.49
N HIS A 85 7.32 8.67 -3.04
CA HIS A 85 6.06 8.75 -2.29
C HIS A 85 6.08 7.83 -1.06
N PHE A 86 6.42 6.54 -1.24
CA PHE A 86 6.44 5.60 -0.12
C PHE A 86 7.56 5.88 0.89
N GLN A 87 8.73 6.37 0.45
CA GLN A 87 9.78 6.85 1.36
C GLN A 87 9.27 7.97 2.27
N HIS A 88 8.61 8.98 1.69
CA HIS A 88 8.06 10.11 2.45
C HIS A 88 6.91 9.68 3.35
N LEU A 89 6.06 8.77 2.88
CA LEU A 89 4.97 8.23 3.67
C LEU A 89 5.51 7.52 4.92
N ALA A 90 6.49 6.63 4.75
CA ALA A 90 7.09 5.88 5.85
C ALA A 90 7.73 6.80 6.91
N SER A 91 8.39 7.89 6.49
CA SER A 91 9.05 8.83 7.42
C SER A 91 8.09 9.79 8.14
N ARG A 92 6.90 10.04 7.57
CA ARG A 92 5.92 11.01 8.07
C ARG A 92 4.76 10.41 8.86
N ILE A 93 4.64 9.08 8.93
CA ILE A 93 3.56 8.43 9.70
C ILE A 93 3.66 8.76 11.19
N ARG A 94 2.54 9.19 11.78
CA ARG A 94 2.38 9.54 13.21
C ARG A 94 1.06 9.00 13.75
N GLY A 95 0.94 8.87 15.07
CA GLY A 95 -0.29 8.49 15.76
C GLY A 95 -0.48 6.97 15.94
N HIS A 96 -1.73 6.54 16.07
CA HIS A 96 -2.09 5.15 16.39
C HIS A 96 -1.49 4.14 15.39
N ARG A 97 -0.98 3.01 15.90
CA ARG A 97 -0.28 1.96 15.13
C ARG A 97 0.72 2.50 14.11
N LYS A 98 1.51 3.51 14.51
CA LYS A 98 2.52 4.14 13.63
C LYS A 98 3.51 3.12 13.05
N GLU A 99 3.99 2.15 13.83
CA GLU A 99 5.00 1.20 13.35
C GLU A 99 4.39 0.25 12.32
N GLN A 100 3.18 -0.27 12.55
CA GLN A 100 2.45 -1.06 11.55
C GLN A 100 2.35 -0.32 10.23
N ARG A 101 1.80 0.90 10.26
CA ARG A 101 1.61 1.72 9.06
C ARG A 101 2.92 2.07 8.37
N LYS A 102 3.98 2.33 9.14
CA LYS A 102 5.33 2.59 8.62
C LYS A 102 5.89 1.37 7.89
N TRP A 103 5.77 0.17 8.46
CA TRP A 103 6.22 -1.05 7.81
C TRP A 103 5.39 -1.40 6.57
N ARG A 104 4.08 -1.14 6.58
CA ARG A 104 3.23 -1.21 5.38
C ARG A 104 3.71 -0.26 4.28
N ALA A 105 4.09 0.97 4.62
CA ALA A 105 4.64 1.93 3.67
C ALA A 105 5.99 1.46 3.11
N TRP A 106 6.88 0.92 3.95
CA TRP A 106 8.14 0.33 3.49
C TRP A 106 7.94 -0.91 2.62
N ALA A 107 6.95 -1.73 2.92
CA ALA A 107 6.54 -2.86 2.10
C ALA A 107 6.12 -2.43 0.69
N CYS A 108 5.31 -1.37 0.56
CA CYS A 108 4.97 -0.79 -0.74
C CYS A 108 6.16 -0.12 -1.44
N TRP A 109 7.05 0.55 -0.69
CA TRP A 109 8.30 1.09 -1.23
C TRP A 109 9.15 0.00 -1.90
N PHE A 110 9.31 -1.15 -1.24
CA PHE A 110 10.05 -2.29 -1.80
C PHE A 110 9.42 -2.76 -3.12
N LEU A 111 8.09 -2.91 -3.16
CA LEU A 111 7.37 -3.29 -4.38
C LEU A 111 7.61 -2.27 -5.51
N ALA A 112 7.56 -0.97 -5.19
CA ALA A 112 7.83 0.09 -6.16
C ALA A 112 9.26 0.03 -6.70
N CYS A 113 10.27 -0.16 -5.85
CA CYS A 113 11.66 -0.33 -6.28
C CYS A 113 11.85 -1.51 -7.22
N ARG A 114 11.16 -2.64 -6.96
CA ARG A 114 11.31 -3.85 -7.79
C ARG A 114 10.59 -3.75 -9.13
N LEU A 115 9.39 -3.16 -9.13
CA LEU A 115 8.52 -3.05 -10.31
C LEU A 115 8.86 -1.88 -11.20
N ARG A 116 9.40 -0.80 -10.62
CA ARG A 116 9.77 0.44 -11.30
C ARG A 116 11.20 0.84 -10.96
N PRO A 117 12.20 0.02 -11.35
CA PRO A 117 13.61 0.30 -11.07
C PRO A 117 14.13 1.55 -11.80
N ASP A 118 13.42 1.99 -12.84
CA ASP A 118 13.64 3.22 -13.61
C ASP A 118 13.41 4.49 -12.76
N LEU A 119 12.60 4.42 -11.71
CA LEU A 119 12.26 5.58 -10.91
C LEU A 119 13.41 5.98 -9.97
N PRO A 120 13.84 7.26 -10.01
CA PRO A 120 14.95 7.73 -9.21
C PRO A 120 14.60 7.70 -7.71
N ARG A 121 15.64 7.54 -6.90
CA ARG A 121 15.58 7.71 -5.44
C ARG A 121 15.45 9.21 -5.10
N ASP A 122 14.88 9.54 -3.94
CA ASP A 122 15.09 10.87 -3.35
C ASP A 122 16.54 11.00 -2.84
N GLU A 123 17.37 11.72 -3.58
CA GLU A 123 18.78 11.99 -3.22
C GLU A 123 18.92 13.00 -2.08
N LYS A 124 17.88 13.80 -1.79
CA LYS A 124 17.93 14.88 -0.80
C LYS A 124 17.66 14.38 0.62
N GLN A 125 17.04 13.21 0.77
CA GLN A 125 16.75 12.62 2.08
C GLN A 125 17.66 11.43 2.37
N SER A 126 18.49 11.57 3.40
CA SER A 126 19.29 10.48 3.99
C SER A 126 18.41 9.53 4.82
N LEU A 127 17.38 8.95 4.20
CA LEU A 127 16.61 7.87 4.82
C LEU A 127 17.38 6.55 4.67
N VAL A 128 17.45 5.80 5.76
CA VAL A 128 17.93 4.41 5.76
C VAL A 128 16.79 3.56 5.18
N GLU A 129 17.01 3.06 3.97
CA GLU A 129 16.09 2.16 3.28
C GLU A 129 16.22 0.75 3.89
N PRO A 130 15.13 0.14 4.38
CA PRO A 130 15.20 -1.19 4.99
C PRO A 130 15.35 -2.28 3.93
N SER A 131 16.06 -3.34 4.29
CA SER A 131 16.14 -4.58 3.52
C SER A 131 14.81 -5.33 3.52
N LYS A 132 14.63 -6.26 2.57
CA LYS A 132 13.49 -7.18 2.55
C LYS A 132 13.29 -7.87 3.91
N LYS A 133 14.38 -8.37 4.52
CA LYS A 133 14.36 -9.05 5.82
C LYS A 133 13.86 -8.15 6.95
N GLU A 134 14.29 -6.89 6.98
CA GLU A 134 13.82 -5.92 7.98
C GLU A 134 12.33 -5.60 7.79
N ILE A 135 11.86 -5.51 6.55
CA ILE A 135 10.44 -5.31 6.25
C ILE A 135 9.63 -6.54 6.69
N THR A 136 10.02 -7.76 6.33
CA THR A 136 9.35 -9.00 6.77
C THR A 136 9.24 -9.02 8.29
N GLN A 137 10.35 -8.75 9.00
CA GLN A 137 10.37 -8.74 10.45
C GLN A 137 9.49 -7.62 11.04
N GLY A 138 9.50 -6.43 10.44
CA GLY A 138 8.68 -5.31 10.87
C GLY A 138 7.18 -5.60 10.74
N LEU A 139 6.77 -6.24 9.64
CA LEU A 139 5.40 -6.71 9.44
C LEU A 139 5.04 -7.86 10.38
N ALA A 140 5.95 -8.80 10.65
CA ALA A 140 5.69 -9.88 11.60
C ALA A 140 5.50 -9.35 13.03
N THR A 141 6.27 -8.34 13.43
CA THR A 141 6.22 -7.77 14.79
C THR A 141 5.06 -6.81 14.99
N HIS A 142 4.67 -6.03 13.97
CA HIS A 142 3.70 -4.93 14.11
C HIS A 142 2.47 -5.05 13.22
N GLY A 143 2.46 -5.94 12.24
CA GLY A 143 1.36 -6.22 11.33
C GLY A 143 0.20 -6.94 12.01
N ILE A 144 -0.79 -7.30 11.20
CA ILE A 144 -1.79 -8.30 11.60
C ILE A 144 -1.24 -9.72 11.40
N ASP A 145 -1.86 -10.72 12.01
CA ASP A 145 -1.42 -12.10 11.90
C ASP A 145 -1.31 -12.56 10.44
N GLY A 146 -0.13 -13.06 10.06
CA GLY A 146 0.18 -13.55 8.72
C GLY A 146 0.41 -12.48 7.66
N GLU A 147 0.42 -11.19 8.02
CA GLU A 147 0.67 -10.08 7.09
C GLU A 147 2.05 -10.14 6.45
N ASP A 148 3.07 -10.54 7.22
CA ASP A 148 4.44 -10.75 6.76
C ASP A 148 4.50 -11.76 5.63
N LYS A 149 3.85 -12.92 5.81
CA LYS A 149 3.79 -14.00 4.82
C LYS A 149 3.00 -13.59 3.58
N LEU A 150 1.90 -12.85 3.78
CA LEU A 150 1.10 -12.32 2.68
C LEU A 150 1.92 -11.38 1.80
N TRP A 151 2.66 -10.45 2.41
CA TRP A 151 3.52 -9.53 1.67
C TRP A 151 4.73 -10.24 1.05
N GLU A 152 5.40 -11.11 1.79
CA GLU A 152 6.60 -11.81 1.34
C GLU A 152 6.31 -12.66 0.10
N LYS A 153 5.17 -13.35 0.07
CA LYS A 153 4.70 -14.06 -1.12
C LYS A 153 4.64 -13.16 -2.35
N VAL A 154 4.09 -11.96 -2.22
CA VAL A 154 4.02 -10.99 -3.34
C VAL A 154 5.43 -10.53 -3.72
N ALA A 155 6.31 -10.25 -2.75
CA ALA A 155 7.68 -9.84 -3.00
C ALA A 155 8.52 -10.94 -3.71
N ASP A 156 8.27 -12.21 -3.38
CA ASP A 156 8.91 -13.37 -4.02
C ASP A 156 8.44 -13.60 -5.45
N GLU A 157 7.13 -13.48 -5.71
CA GLU A 157 6.56 -13.57 -7.07
C GLU A 157 7.20 -12.53 -8.02
N LEU A 158 7.67 -11.38 -7.50
CA LEU A 158 8.38 -10.36 -8.27
C LEU A 158 9.87 -10.66 -8.49
N SER A 159 10.46 -11.56 -7.71
CA SER A 159 11.89 -11.91 -7.80
C SER A 159 12.15 -12.97 -8.87
N GLU A 160 11.13 -13.76 -9.21
CA GLU A 160 11.17 -14.80 -10.26
C GLU A 160 10.96 -14.25 -11.70
N THR A 161 10.82 -12.92 -11.85
CA THR A 161 10.66 -12.23 -13.14
C THR A 161 11.88 -11.38 -13.50
#